data_AF-A0A1C7N6D3-F1
#
_entry.id   AF-A0A1C7N6D3-F1
#
_cell.length_a   1.000
_cell.length_b   1.000
_cell.length_c   1.000
_cell.angle_alpha   90.00
_cell.angle_beta   90.00
_cell.angle_gamma   90.00
#
_symmetry.space_group_name_H-M   'P 1'
#
loop_
_entity.id
_entity.type
_entity.pdbx_description
1 polymer ?
#
loop_
_entity_poly.entity_id
_entity_poly.type
_entity_poly.pdbx_seq_one_letter_code
_entity_poly.pdbx_strand_id
1 'polypeptide(L)'
;MASCPERHTVLAIAYHNEDQEIRADTLVCNPVGGTHPNATAACDLLESVNGELDDIEPLDRYCRGTDYFANVTIKGTYEGKPIDFKHKYRNGCYALVRLKVLVEHFLDYK
;
A
#
# COMPACT_ATOMS: atom_id res chain seq x y z
N MET A 1 11.70 -16.80 29.44
CA MET A 1 12.11 -15.95 28.31
C MET A 1 10.88 -15.79 27.43
N ALA A 2 10.06 -14.77 27.68
CA ALA A 2 8.93 -14.46 26.81
C ALA A 2 9.47 -13.52 25.73
N SER A 3 9.53 -13.98 24.48
CA SER A 3 9.79 -13.10 23.34
C SER A 3 8.79 -11.96 23.42
N CYS A 4 9.29 -10.72 23.41
CA CYS A 4 8.46 -9.55 23.14
C CYS A 4 7.66 -9.87 21.86
N PRO A 5 6.33 -9.67 21.81
CA PRO A 5 5.61 -9.86 20.56
C PRO A 5 6.28 -8.94 19.55
N GLU A 6 7.00 -9.53 18.62
CA GLU A 6 7.71 -8.78 17.60
C GLU A 6 6.64 -7.97 16.88
N ARG A 7 6.77 -6.64 16.85
CA ARG A 7 5.83 -5.73 16.19
C ARG A 7 5.99 -5.89 14.69
N HIS A 8 5.63 -7.07 14.23
CA HIS A 8 5.74 -7.52 12.87
C HIS A 8 4.54 -6.98 12.13
N THR A 9 4.84 -6.07 11.22
CA THR A 9 3.89 -5.64 10.22
C THR A 9 4.14 -6.48 8.99
N VAL A 10 3.10 -7.18 8.54
CA VAL A 10 3.13 -7.94 7.29
C VAL A 10 1.89 -7.55 6.52
N LEU A 11 2.08 -6.88 5.40
CA LEU A 11 1.01 -6.45 4.52
C LEU A 11 1.22 -7.03 3.13
N ALA A 12 0.16 -7.60 2.57
CA ALA A 12 0.04 -7.94 1.17
C ALA A 12 -0.70 -6.80 0.47
N ILE A 13 -0.05 -6.18 -0.49
CA ILE A 13 -0.57 -5.08 -1.30
C ILE A 13 -0.82 -5.65 -2.69
N ALA A 14 -2.07 -5.70 -3.11
CA ALA A 14 -2.48 -6.13 -4.45
C ALA A 14 -3.08 -4.97 -5.23
N TYR A 15 -2.62 -4.81 -6.46
CA TYR A 15 -3.08 -3.84 -7.44
C TYR A 15 -3.65 -4.59 -8.64
N HIS A 16 -4.91 -4.33 -8.97
CA HIS A 16 -5.58 -4.91 -10.13
C HIS A 16 -5.97 -3.77 -11.09
N ASN A 17 -5.48 -3.83 -12.33
CA ASN A 17 -5.89 -2.93 -13.40
C ASN A 17 -7.12 -3.46 -14.16
N GLU A 18 -7.57 -2.71 -15.16
CA GLU A 18 -8.70 -3.11 -16.02
C GLU A 18 -8.39 -4.30 -16.93
N ASP A 19 -7.13 -4.47 -17.32
CA ASP A 19 -6.65 -5.59 -18.16
C ASP A 19 -6.56 -6.92 -17.40
N GLN A 20 -7.07 -6.97 -16.16
CA GLN A 20 -7.00 -8.09 -15.23
C GLN A 20 -5.59 -8.53 -14.85
N GLU A 21 -4.58 -7.68 -15.09
CA GLU A 21 -3.26 -7.89 -14.52
C GLU A 21 -3.34 -7.64 -13.02
N ILE A 22 -2.99 -8.67 -12.26
CA ILE A 22 -2.90 -8.64 -10.81
C ILE A 22 -1.43 -8.58 -10.47
N ARG A 23 -1.02 -7.48 -9.85
CA ARG A 23 0.31 -7.33 -9.28
C ARG A 23 0.16 -7.31 -7.78
N ALA A 24 0.98 -8.09 -7.09
CA ALA A 24 0.91 -8.14 -5.65
C ALA A 24 2.31 -8.19 -5.08
N ASP A 25 2.51 -7.43 -4.01
CA ASP A 25 3.76 -7.36 -3.28
C ASP A 25 3.52 -7.51 -1.79
N THR A 26 4.58 -7.94 -1.12
CA THR A 26 4.62 -8.07 0.32
C THR A 26 5.48 -6.98 0.90
N LEU A 27 4.99 -6.36 1.96
CA LEU A 27 5.69 -5.38 2.76
C LEU A 27 5.83 -5.95 4.17
N VAL A 28 7.07 -6.03 4.65
CA VAL A 28 7.36 -6.42 6.03
C VAL A 28 8.06 -5.26 6.71
N CYS A 29 7.59 -4.88 7.91
CA CYS A 29 8.27 -3.93 8.77
C CYS A 29 8.69 -4.61 10.07
N ASN A 30 9.90 -4.30 10.53
CA ASN A 30 10.60 -4.87 11.70
C ASN A 30 10.92 -6.38 11.57
N PRO A 31 11.97 -6.78 10.84
CA PRO A 31 12.86 -5.94 10.03
C PRO A 31 12.20 -5.55 8.70
N VAL A 32 12.62 -4.41 8.15
CA VAL A 32 12.13 -3.93 6.84
C VAL A 32 12.51 -4.93 5.74
N GLY A 33 11.53 -5.35 4.94
CA GLY A 33 11.74 -6.30 3.85
C GLY A 33 10.47 -6.59 3.05
N GLY A 34 10.48 -7.73 2.37
CA GLY A 34 9.42 -8.14 1.45
C GLY A 34 9.81 -7.91 -0.01
N THR A 35 8.81 -7.98 -0.90
CA THR A 35 8.99 -7.75 -2.35
C THR A 35 8.73 -6.30 -2.75
N HIS A 36 8.19 -5.48 -1.84
CA HIS A 36 7.94 -4.07 -2.10
C HIS A 36 9.26 -3.32 -2.37
N PRO A 37 9.44 -2.69 -3.55
CA PRO A 37 10.72 -2.11 -3.94
C PRO A 37 11.19 -1.00 -3.00
N ASN A 38 10.25 -0.20 -2.48
CA ASN A 38 10.52 0.89 -1.53
C ASN A 38 10.01 0.55 -0.12
N ALA A 39 10.36 -0.63 0.40
CA ALA A 39 9.87 -1.12 1.69
C ALA A 39 10.14 -0.16 2.86
N THR A 40 11.31 0.50 2.90
CA THR A 40 11.65 1.47 3.96
C THR A 40 10.67 2.64 3.99
N ALA A 41 10.49 3.33 2.85
CA ALA A 41 9.59 4.47 2.77
C ALA A 41 8.12 4.08 2.99
N ALA A 42 7.73 2.86 2.59
CA ALA A 42 6.40 2.33 2.87
C ALA A 42 6.17 2.05 4.36
N CYS A 43 7.17 1.52 5.07
CA CYS A 43 7.10 1.36 6.52
C CYS A 43 7.05 2.71 7.24
N ASP A 44 7.86 3.69 6.84
CA ASP A 44 7.84 5.05 7.41
C ASP A 44 6.47 5.72 7.24
N LEU A 45 5.84 5.54 6.06
CA LEU A 45 4.49 6.05 5.82
C LEU A 45 3.47 5.40 6.75
N LEU A 46 3.51 4.07 6.90
CA LEU A 46 2.60 3.35 7.79
C LEU A 46 2.78 3.76 9.25
N GLU A 47 4.03 3.96 9.69
CA GLU A 47 4.34 4.44 11.03
C GLU A 47 3.76 5.84 11.26
N SER A 48 3.88 6.74 10.28
CA SER A 48 3.34 8.10 10.37
C SER A 48 1.82 8.16 10.57
N VAL A 49 1.10 7.15 10.08
CA VAL A 49 -0.37 7.01 10.22
C VAL A 49 -0.78 5.92 11.20
N ASN A 50 0.16 5.34 11.96
CA ASN A 50 -0.08 4.23 12.89
C ASN A 50 -0.83 3.03 12.28
N GLY A 51 -0.59 2.76 10.99
CA GLY A 51 -1.25 1.69 10.23
C GLY A 51 -2.61 2.09 9.62
N GLU A 52 -3.15 3.27 9.94
CA GLU A 52 -4.44 3.71 9.41
C GLU A 52 -4.29 4.34 8.03
N LEU A 53 -4.49 3.50 7.01
CA LEU A 53 -4.41 3.88 5.61
C LEU A 53 -5.36 5.04 5.25
N ASP A 54 -6.44 5.20 6.02
CA ASP A 54 -7.39 6.29 5.83
C ASP A 54 -6.86 7.65 6.31
N ASP A 55 -5.85 7.68 7.17
CA ASP A 55 -5.24 8.92 7.65
C ASP A 55 -4.09 9.40 6.77
N ILE A 56 -3.76 8.67 5.68
CA ILE A 56 -2.72 9.08 4.74
C ILE A 56 -3.14 10.37 4.01
N GLU A 57 -2.50 11.49 4.34
CA GLU A 57 -2.74 12.76 3.65
C GLU A 57 -2.49 12.61 2.14
N PRO A 58 -3.44 12.98 1.27
CA PRO A 58 -3.26 12.81 -0.17
C PRO A 58 -2.17 13.73 -0.72
N LEU A 59 -1.48 13.27 -1.76
CA LEU A 59 -0.55 14.12 -2.52
C LEU A 59 -1.31 15.24 -3.23
N ASP A 60 -0.73 16.43 -3.23
CA ASP A 60 -1.20 17.54 -4.08
C ASP A 60 -0.77 17.31 -5.54
N ARG A 61 -1.48 16.42 -6.23
CA ARG A 61 -1.24 16.08 -7.63
C ARG A 61 -2.56 16.03 -8.40
N TYR A 62 -2.58 16.69 -9.56
CA TYR A 62 -3.71 16.62 -10.47
C TYR A 62 -3.74 15.28 -11.22
N CYS A 63 -4.88 14.59 -11.16
CA CYS A 63 -5.13 13.38 -11.93
C CYS A 63 -6.07 13.67 -13.10
N ARG A 64 -5.65 13.25 -14.30
CA ARG A 64 -6.50 13.34 -15.49
C ARG A 64 -7.68 12.38 -15.36
N GLY A 65 -8.86 12.81 -15.80
CA GLY A 65 -10.10 12.03 -15.78
C GLY A 65 -10.14 10.97 -16.89
N THR A 66 -9.18 10.05 -16.93
CA THR A 66 -9.25 8.86 -17.79
C THR A 66 -9.86 7.72 -16.98
N ASP A 67 -10.86 7.04 -17.54
CA ASP A 67 -11.54 5.92 -16.88
C ASP A 67 -10.75 4.63 -17.14
N TYR A 68 -9.76 4.38 -16.28
CA TYR A 68 -9.00 3.14 -16.23
C TYR A 68 -8.97 2.64 -14.79
N PHE A 69 -10.01 1.93 -14.34
CA PHE A 69 -10.16 1.57 -12.94
C PHE A 69 -8.95 0.85 -12.34
N ALA A 70 -8.57 1.27 -11.13
CA ALA A 70 -7.51 0.65 -10.34
C ALA A 70 -8.11 0.14 -9.03
N ASN A 71 -8.14 -1.18 -8.84
CA ASN A 71 -8.57 -1.76 -7.57
C ASN A 71 -7.33 -2.07 -6.73
N VAL A 72 -7.26 -1.46 -5.55
CA VAL A 72 -6.18 -1.72 -4.60
C VAL A 72 -6.75 -2.47 -3.40
N THR A 73 -6.05 -3.52 -3.00
CA THR A 73 -6.36 -4.31 -1.81
C THR A 73 -5.10 -4.40 -0.95
N ILE A 74 -5.18 -3.98 0.31
CA ILE A 74 -4.10 -4.10 1.28
C ILE A 74 -4.62 -4.91 2.44
N LYS A 75 -4.02 -6.08 2.67
CA LYS A 75 -4.44 -7.01 3.72
C LYS A 75 -3.26 -7.46 4.54
N GLY A 76 -3.46 -7.66 5.83
CA GLY A 76 -2.46 -8.27 6.69
C GLY A 76 -2.57 -7.78 8.11
N THR A 77 -1.44 -7.60 8.77
CA THR A 77 -1.38 -7.14 10.15
C THR A 77 -0.35 -6.03 10.30
N TYR A 78 -0.71 -4.97 11.02
CA TYR A 78 0.19 -3.91 11.46
C TYR A 78 0.26 -3.91 12.98
N GLU A 79 1.44 -4.19 13.56
CA GLU A 79 1.62 -4.32 15.02
C GLU A 79 0.54 -5.19 15.73
N GLY A 80 0.09 -6.26 15.08
CA GLY A 80 -0.97 -7.14 15.59
C GLY A 80 -2.41 -6.67 15.33
N LYS A 81 -2.62 -5.48 14.77
CA LYS A 81 -3.93 -5.02 14.29
C LYS A 81 -4.18 -5.56 12.87
N PRO A 82 -5.31 -6.23 12.61
CA PRO A 82 -5.66 -6.64 11.26
C PRO A 82 -5.98 -5.41 10.39
N ILE A 83 -5.36 -5.33 9.23
CA ILE A 83 -5.70 -4.35 8.19
C ILE A 83 -6.41 -5.10 7.07
N ASP A 84 -7.60 -4.63 6.69
CA ASP A 84 -8.30 -5.04 5.47
C ASP A 84 -8.83 -3.79 4.76
N PHE A 85 -8.00 -3.28 3.86
CA PHE A 85 -8.31 -2.12 3.06
C PHE A 85 -8.58 -2.55 1.62
N LYS A 86 -9.72 -2.12 1.09
CA LYS A 86 -10.06 -2.35 -0.32
C LYS A 86 -10.69 -1.09 -0.87
N HIS A 87 -10.09 -0.56 -1.93
CA HIS A 87 -10.61 0.64 -2.57
C HIS A 87 -10.52 0.54 -4.09
N LYS A 88 -11.58 0.99 -4.76
CA LYS A 88 -11.64 1.10 -6.22
C LYS A 88 -11.47 2.55 -6.62
N TYR A 89 -10.34 2.86 -7.22
CA TYR A 89 -10.02 4.18 -7.74
C TYR A 89 -10.44 4.29 -9.21
N ARG A 90 -10.82 5.51 -9.63
CA ARG A 90 -11.14 5.81 -11.04
C ARG A 90 -9.96 5.56 -11.97
N ASN A 91 -8.74 5.82 -11.48
CA ASN A 91 -7.51 5.43 -12.15
C ASN A 91 -6.33 5.29 -11.18
N GLY A 92 -5.22 4.78 -11.70
CA GLY A 92 -3.97 4.61 -10.97
C GLY A 92 -3.44 5.90 -10.35
N CYS A 93 -3.64 7.07 -10.99
CA CYS A 93 -3.22 8.34 -10.41
C CYS A 93 -3.97 8.64 -9.10
N TYR A 94 -5.29 8.39 -9.03
CA TYR A 94 -6.04 8.56 -7.78
C TYR A 94 -5.57 7.59 -6.69
N ALA A 95 -5.19 6.36 -7.07
CA ALA A 95 -4.60 5.41 -6.13
C ALA A 95 -3.26 5.93 -5.59
N LEU A 96 -2.39 6.48 -6.45
CA LEU A 96 -1.12 7.08 -6.06
C LEU A 96 -1.27 8.27 -5.12
N VAL A 97 -2.19 9.17 -5.46
CA VAL A 97 -2.46 10.37 -4.64
C VAL A 97 -2.80 9.96 -3.22
N ARG A 98 -3.57 8.89 -3.06
CA ARG A 98 -4.06 8.43 -1.76
C ARG A 98 -3.06 7.54 -1.02
N LEU A 99 -2.41 6.60 -1.70
CA LEU A 99 -1.59 5.55 -1.08
C LEU A 99 -0.08 5.78 -1.22
N LYS A 100 0.33 6.79 -1.99
CA LYS A 100 1.72 7.22 -2.16
C LYS A 100 2.64 6.05 -2.55
N VAL A 101 3.73 5.90 -1.81
CA VAL A 101 4.79 4.89 -1.96
C VAL A 101 4.25 3.46 -1.97
N LEU A 102 3.09 3.18 -1.35
CA LEU A 102 2.53 1.81 -1.29
C LEU A 102 2.12 1.27 -2.66
N VAL A 103 1.84 2.14 -3.62
CA VAL A 103 1.34 1.74 -4.95
C VAL A 103 2.10 2.39 -6.10
N GLU A 104 3.16 3.14 -5.82
CA GLU A 104 3.87 3.92 -6.84
C GLU A 104 4.46 3.03 -7.94
N HIS A 105 5.09 1.91 -7.57
CA HIS A 105 5.78 1.03 -8.49
C HIS A 105 4.82 0.23 -9.39
N PHE A 106 3.53 0.15 -9.04
CA PHE A 106 2.51 -0.44 -9.91
C PHE A 106 2.16 0.48 -11.09
N LEU A 107 2.49 1.77 -11.01
CA LEU A 107 2.15 2.78 -12.01
C LEU A 107 3.33 3.19 -12.89
N ASP A 108 4.55 2.89 -12.46
CA ASP A 108 5.79 3.13 -13.22
C ASP A 108 6.00 2.15 -14.39
N TYR A 109 5.07 1.23 -14.62
CA TYR A 109 5.15 0.33 -15.77
C TYR A 109 4.68 1.06 -17.05
N LYS A 110 5.67 1.51 -17.81
CA LYS A 110 5.55 2.14 -19.13
C LYS A 110 5.26 1.13 -20.23
#